data_AF-A0A3G2L788-F1
#
_entry.id   AF-A0A3G2L788-F1
#
_cell.length_a   1.000
_cell.length_b   1.000
_cell.length_c   1.000
_cell.angle_alpha   90.00
_cell.angle_beta   90.00
_cell.angle_gamma   90.00
#
_symmetry.space_group_name_H-M   'P 1'
#
loop_
_entity.id
_entity.type
_entity.pdbx_description
1 polymer ?
#
loop_
_entity_poly.entity_id
_entity_poly.type
_entity_poly.pdbx_seq_one_letter_code
_entity_poly.pdbx_strand_id
1 'polypeptide(L)'
;MKKLIFKGICLVMAFTAGNVALQAQEQSKKEHEVTKYTVMERFEPQMILTPEERINLKEERVADMRRTRDIVDTLDISERKRERLLQDIIDQPYSARLSKTMAKLEFEDEDSQQ
;
A
#
# COMPACT_ATOMS: atom_id res chain seq x y z
N MET A 1 19.48 40.40 56.62
CA MET A 1 18.59 40.16 55.45
C MET A 1 19.31 39.95 54.11
N LYS A 2 20.55 40.43 53.90
CA LYS A 2 21.30 40.23 52.65
C LYS A 2 21.67 38.76 52.32
N LYS A 3 21.89 37.93 53.35
CA LYS A 3 22.26 36.50 53.21
C LYS A 3 21.09 35.60 52.77
N LEU A 4 19.85 36.00 53.03
CA LEU A 4 18.65 35.28 52.58
C LEU A 4 18.31 35.62 51.12
N ILE A 5 18.53 36.87 50.72
CA ILE A 5 18.36 37.33 49.33
C ILE A 5 19.39 36.66 48.40
N PHE A 6 20.65 36.53 48.85
CA PHE A 6 21.70 35.86 48.07
C PHE A 6 21.42 34.37 47.81
N LYS A 7 20.83 33.65 48.78
CA LYS A 7 20.46 32.24 48.63
C LYS A 7 19.27 32.06 47.66
N GLY A 8 18.31 32.99 47.67
CA GLY A 8 17.20 33.00 46.71
C GLY A 8 17.66 33.22 45.27
N ILE A 9 18.60 34.15 45.04
CA ILE A 9 19.13 34.45 43.71
C ILE A 9 19.94 33.27 43.14
N CYS A 10 20.76 32.60 43.96
CA CYS A 10 21.46 31.38 43.54
C CYS A 10 20.50 30.23 43.16
N LEU A 11 19.40 30.08 43.89
CA LEU A 11 18.42 29.01 43.63
C LEU A 11 17.62 29.26 42.34
N VAL A 12 17.34 30.53 42.02
CA VAL A 12 16.67 30.92 40.76
C VAL A 12 17.60 30.76 39.55
N MET A 13 18.88 31.14 39.65
CA MET A 13 19.85 30.94 38.55
C MET A 13 20.09 29.46 38.22
N ALA A 14 20.13 28.59 39.24
CA ALA A 14 20.29 27.15 39.03
C ALA A 14 19.09 26.53 38.29
N PHE A 15 17.87 27.02 38.56
CA PHE A 15 16.65 26.53 37.92
C PHE A 15 16.56 26.95 36.45
N THR A 16 17.01 28.17 36.10
CA THR A 16 16.98 28.65 34.71
C THR A 16 18.04 27.97 33.83
N ALA A 17 19.21 27.63 34.38
CA ALA A 17 20.28 26.97 33.61
C ALA A 17 19.95 25.51 33.24
N GLY A 18 19.23 24.78 34.10
CA GLY A 18 18.83 23.39 33.83
C GLY A 18 17.83 23.24 32.68
N ASN A 19 16.96 24.24 32.46
CA ASN A 19 15.96 24.21 31.39
C ASN A 19 16.59 24.40 29.98
N VAL A 20 17.68 25.17 29.87
CA VAL A 20 18.35 25.40 28.57
C VAL A 20 19.10 24.15 28.09
N ALA A 21 19.66 23.36 29.02
CA ALA A 21 20.37 22.12 28.69
C ALA A 21 19.42 21.02 28.17
N LEU A 22 18.19 20.95 28.69
CA LEU A 22 17.16 20.02 28.23
C LEU A 22 16.68 20.33 26.80
N GLN A 23 16.49 21.61 26.45
CA GLN A 23 16.10 22.01 25.09
C GLN A 23 17.19 21.76 24.03
N ALA A 24 18.47 21.85 24.39
CA ALA A 24 19.56 21.61 23.44
C ALA A 24 19.72 20.13 23.06
N GLN A 25 19.26 19.20 23.91
CA GLN A 25 19.38 17.77 23.66
C GLN A 25 18.27 17.22 22.75
N GLU A 26 17.12 17.90 22.66
CA GLU A 26 15.99 17.50 21.80
C GLU A 26 16.21 17.83 20.30
N GLN A 27 17.13 18.76 19.97
CA GLN A 27 17.32 19.23 18.59
C GLN A 27 18.21 18.34 17.69
N SER A 28 18.80 17.25 18.19
CA SER A 28 19.85 16.52 17.43
C SER A 28 19.45 15.17 16.82
N LYS A 29 18.21 14.71 16.98
CA LYS A 29 17.69 13.58 16.19
C LYS A 29 16.94 14.08 14.97
N LYS A 30 17.68 14.63 14.00
CA LYS A 30 17.18 14.69 12.63
C LYS A 30 17.13 13.25 12.14
N GLU A 31 15.96 12.61 12.21
CA GLU A 31 15.72 11.32 11.57
C GLU A 31 16.02 11.50 10.08
N HIS A 32 17.12 10.91 9.63
CA HIS A 32 17.46 10.94 8.22
C HIS A 32 16.51 9.96 7.53
N GLU A 33 15.54 10.50 6.77
CA GLU A 33 14.62 9.70 5.99
C GLU A 33 15.40 9.00 4.87
N VAL A 34 15.84 7.77 5.13
CA VAL A 34 16.53 6.96 4.14
C VAL A 34 15.48 6.41 3.17
N THR A 35 15.25 7.13 2.08
CA THR A 35 14.47 6.63 0.93
C THR A 35 15.21 5.44 0.32
N LYS A 36 14.65 4.23 0.48
CA LYS A 36 15.19 3.02 -0.13
C LYS A 36 14.79 2.98 -1.59
N TYR A 37 15.78 3.03 -2.49
CA TYR A 37 15.59 2.85 -3.92
C TYR A 37 15.86 1.41 -4.33
N THR A 38 15.08 0.88 -5.27
CA THR A 38 15.42 -0.39 -5.93
C THR A 38 16.64 -0.20 -6.84
N VAL A 39 17.35 -1.28 -7.16
CA VAL A 39 18.57 -1.19 -8.01
C VAL A 39 18.23 -0.59 -9.37
N MET A 40 17.09 -0.96 -9.97
CA MET A 40 16.64 -0.45 -11.27
C MET A 40 16.31 1.05 -11.26
N GLU A 41 15.77 1.58 -10.15
CA GLU A 41 15.46 3.02 -10.01
C GLU A 41 16.70 3.91 -10.15
N ARG A 42 17.89 3.36 -9.92
CA ARG A 42 19.16 4.09 -10.08
C ARG A 42 19.60 4.23 -11.54
N PHE A 43 19.17 3.32 -12.41
CA PHE A 43 19.64 3.24 -13.80
C PHE A 43 18.59 3.72 -14.80
N GLU A 44 17.32 3.38 -14.60
CA GLU A 44 16.23 3.73 -15.54
C GLU A 44 14.93 4.09 -14.81
N PRO A 45 14.90 5.22 -14.07
CA PRO A 45 13.73 5.62 -13.28
C PRO A 45 12.48 5.87 -14.14
N GLN A 46 12.64 6.31 -15.40
CA GLN A 46 11.54 6.58 -16.32
C GLN A 46 10.78 5.33 -16.79
N MET A 47 11.37 4.13 -16.63
CA MET A 47 10.75 2.86 -17.00
C MET A 47 9.96 2.25 -15.84
N ILE A 48 9.99 2.88 -14.66
CA ILE A 48 9.43 2.34 -13.44
C ILE A 48 8.12 3.04 -13.15
N LEU A 49 7.09 2.21 -12.95
CA LEU A 49 5.76 2.68 -12.62
C LEU A 49 5.79 3.49 -11.32
N THR A 50 5.07 4.60 -11.33
CA THR A 50 4.87 5.44 -10.15
C THR A 50 4.16 4.64 -9.05
N PRO A 51 4.27 5.06 -7.77
CA PRO A 51 3.51 4.45 -6.69
C PRO A 51 1.99 4.41 -6.96
N GLU A 52 1.43 5.46 -7.54
CA GLU A 52 0.01 5.59 -7.86
C GLU A 52 -0.40 4.60 -8.95
N GLU A 53 0.35 4.51 -10.05
CA GLU A 53 0.10 3.53 -11.11
C GLU A 53 0.13 2.09 -10.59
N ARG A 54 1.06 1.78 -9.67
CA ARG A 54 1.14 0.45 -9.04
C ARG A 54 -0.06 0.16 -8.14
N ILE A 55 -0.63 1.17 -7.48
CA ILE A 55 -1.85 1.01 -6.68
C ILE A 55 -3.03 0.76 -7.64
N ASN A 56 -3.18 1.58 -8.67
CA ASN A 56 -4.24 1.45 -9.66
C ASN A 56 -4.24 0.07 -10.33
N LEU A 57 -3.06 -0.43 -10.75
CA LEU A 57 -2.93 -1.77 -11.34
C LEU A 57 -3.29 -2.91 -10.37
N LYS A 58 -3.07 -2.72 -9.06
CA LYS A 58 -3.49 -3.70 -8.05
C LYS A 58 -5.01 -3.67 -7.85
N GLU A 59 -5.60 -2.48 -7.82
CA GLU A 59 -7.04 -2.31 -7.70
C GLU A 59 -7.78 -2.87 -8.91
N GLU A 60 -7.28 -2.59 -10.12
CA GLU A 60 -7.79 -3.16 -11.37
C GLU A 60 -7.75 -4.69 -11.34
N ARG A 61 -6.61 -5.27 -10.95
CA ARG A 61 -6.49 -6.73 -10.79
C ARG A 61 -7.52 -7.30 -9.81
N VAL A 62 -7.75 -6.64 -8.68
CA VAL A 62 -8.73 -7.07 -7.68
C VAL A 62 -10.16 -6.96 -8.23
N ALA A 63 -10.46 -5.89 -8.97
CA ALA A 63 -11.76 -5.72 -9.62
C ALA A 63 -12.01 -6.82 -10.66
N ASP A 64 -11.02 -7.13 -11.49
CA ASP A 64 -11.10 -8.21 -12.49
C ASP A 64 -11.32 -9.58 -11.85
N MET A 65 -10.60 -9.87 -10.76
CA MET A 65 -10.79 -11.12 -10.00
C MET A 65 -12.20 -11.24 -9.43
N ARG A 66 -12.76 -10.15 -8.90
CA ARG A 66 -14.14 -10.11 -8.39
C ARG A 66 -15.15 -10.34 -9.51
N ARG A 67 -15.02 -9.61 -10.62
CA ARG A 67 -15.88 -9.79 -11.80
C ARG A 67 -15.84 -11.23 -12.31
N THR A 68 -14.65 -11.81 -12.41
CA THR A 68 -14.47 -13.19 -12.89
C THR A 68 -15.12 -14.20 -11.93
N ARG A 69 -15.01 -13.96 -10.62
CA ARG A 69 -15.70 -14.77 -9.61
C ARG A 69 -17.20 -14.73 -9.78
N ASP A 70 -17.77 -13.53 -9.93
CA ASP A 70 -19.21 -13.35 -10.11
C ASP A 70 -19.70 -14.07 -11.38
N ILE A 71 -18.93 -13.99 -12.47
CA ILE A 71 -19.21 -14.76 -13.70
C ILE A 71 -19.22 -16.25 -13.39
N VAL A 72 -18.16 -16.79 -12.79
CA VAL A 72 -18.05 -18.23 -12.45
C VAL A 72 -19.21 -18.68 -11.55
N ASP A 73 -19.66 -17.85 -10.61
CA ASP A 73 -20.79 -18.15 -9.72
C ASP A 73 -22.14 -18.22 -10.46
N THR A 74 -22.30 -17.50 -11.57
CA THR A 74 -23.52 -17.56 -12.40
C THR A 74 -23.54 -18.67 -13.45
N LEU A 75 -22.40 -19.30 -13.74
CA LEU A 75 -22.33 -20.34 -14.77
C LEU A 75 -23.14 -21.60 -14.41
N ASP A 76 -23.82 -22.15 -15.41
CA ASP A 76 -24.41 -23.49 -15.35
C ASP A 76 -23.34 -24.56 -15.57
N ILE A 77 -22.59 -24.85 -14.51
CA ILE A 77 -21.54 -25.86 -14.47
C ILE A 77 -21.70 -26.73 -13.23
N SER A 78 -21.10 -27.92 -13.25
CA SER A 78 -21.08 -28.78 -12.07
C SER A 78 -20.35 -28.13 -10.90
N GLU A 79 -20.83 -28.34 -9.68
CA GLU A 79 -20.26 -27.77 -8.44
C GLU A 79 -18.76 -28.05 -8.30
N ARG A 80 -18.33 -29.29 -8.56
CA ARG A 80 -16.92 -29.66 -8.56
C ARG A 80 -16.07 -28.81 -9.51
N LYS A 81 -16.64 -28.41 -10.66
CA LYS A 81 -15.95 -27.55 -11.63
C LYS A 81 -15.96 -26.10 -11.16
N ARG A 82 -17.07 -25.62 -10.59
CA ARG A 82 -17.19 -24.29 -9.98
C ARG A 82 -16.13 -24.08 -8.90
N GLU A 83 -16.05 -24.97 -7.91
CA GLU A 83 -15.06 -24.92 -6.82
C GLU A 83 -13.62 -24.83 -7.35
N ARG A 84 -13.29 -25.65 -8.35
CA ARG A 84 -11.95 -25.64 -8.98
C ARG A 84 -11.63 -24.35 -9.72
N LEU A 85 -12.63 -23.69 -10.30
CA LEU A 85 -12.44 -22.41 -10.97
C LEU A 85 -12.33 -21.27 -9.96
N LEU A 86 -13.13 -21.31 -8.89
CA LEU A 86 -13.02 -20.36 -7.78
C LEU A 86 -11.64 -20.45 -7.10
N GLN A 87 -11.12 -21.66 -6.91
CA GLN A 87 -9.77 -21.86 -6.41
C GLN A 87 -8.71 -21.31 -7.37
N ASP A 88 -8.86 -21.55 -8.68
CA ASP A 88 -7.95 -20.98 -9.68
C ASP A 88 -7.94 -19.45 -9.63
N ILE A 89 -9.08 -18.78 -9.44
CA ILE A 89 -9.12 -17.31 -9.34
C ILE A 89 -8.21 -16.81 -8.21
N ILE A 90 -8.16 -17.52 -7.08
CA ILE A 90 -7.36 -17.14 -5.91
C ILE A 90 -5.88 -17.46 -6.13
N ASP A 91 -5.57 -18.68 -6.57
CA ASP A 91 -4.19 -19.18 -6.67
C ASP A 91 -3.49 -18.67 -7.94
N GLN A 92 -4.21 -18.68 -9.08
CA GLN A 92 -3.72 -18.37 -10.42
C GLN A 92 -4.83 -17.73 -11.29
N PRO A 93 -5.08 -16.40 -11.16
CA PRO A 93 -6.21 -15.72 -11.79
C PRO A 93 -6.24 -15.77 -13.32
N TYR A 94 -5.15 -16.19 -13.96
CA TYR A 94 -5.03 -16.39 -15.41
C TYR A 94 -4.65 -17.84 -15.76
N SER A 95 -5.17 -18.81 -15.00
CA SER A 95 -4.93 -20.23 -15.27
C SER A 95 -5.46 -20.61 -16.67
N ALA A 96 -4.75 -21.48 -17.39
CA ALA A 96 -5.19 -21.93 -18.71
C ALA A 96 -6.60 -22.57 -18.68
N ARG A 97 -6.96 -23.20 -17.55
CA ARG A 97 -8.28 -23.79 -17.33
C ARG A 97 -9.35 -22.71 -17.24
N LEU A 98 -9.13 -21.69 -16.41
CA LEU A 98 -10.05 -20.56 -16.22
C LEU A 98 -10.23 -19.79 -17.52
N SER A 99 -9.13 -19.43 -18.18
CA SER A 99 -9.16 -18.70 -19.46
C SER A 99 -9.92 -19.48 -20.53
N LYS A 100 -9.71 -20.80 -20.63
CA LYS A 100 -10.44 -21.66 -21.57
C LYS A 100 -11.93 -21.75 -21.25
N THR A 101 -12.31 -21.71 -19.98
CA THR A 101 -13.74 -21.69 -19.61
C THR A 101 -14.39 -20.35 -19.90
N MET A 102 -13.70 -19.24 -19.65
CA MET A 102 -14.21 -17.90 -19.97
C MET A 102 -14.36 -17.70 -21.48
N ALA A 103 -13.39 -18.16 -22.28
CA ALA A 103 -13.44 -18.05 -23.74
C ALA A 103 -14.54 -18.89 -24.42
N LYS A 104 -15.15 -19.84 -23.69
CA LYS A 104 -16.28 -20.63 -24.19
C LYS A 104 -17.63 -19.96 -23.94
N LEU A 105 -17.66 -18.86 -23.19
CA LEU A 105 -18.88 -18.10 -23.00
C LEU A 105 -19.19 -17.42 -24.33
N GLU A 106 -20.23 -17.91 -24.99
CA GLU A 106 -20.83 -17.23 -26.13
C GLU A 106 -21.63 -16.07 -25.54
N PHE A 107 -21.19 -14.85 -25.87
CA PHE A 107 -21.99 -13.66 -25.63
C PHE A 107 -22.79 -13.43 -26.90
N GLU A 108 -24.10 -13.23 -26.77
CA GLU A 108 -24.88 -12.68 -27.88
C GLU A 108 -24.31 -11.29 -28.16
N ASP A 109 -23.60 -11.15 -29.28
CA ASP A 109 -23.27 -9.84 -29.80
C ASP A 109 -24.61 -9.17 -30.14
N GLU A 110 -25.05 -8.23 -29.30
CA GLU A 110 -26.13 -7.31 -29.68
C GLU A 110 -25.61 -6.52 -30.88
N ASP A 111 -25.87 -7.04 -32.07
CA ASP A 111 -25.71 -6.33 -33.33
C ASP A 111 -26.35 -4.96 -33.14
N SER A 112 -25.50 -3.95 -33.22
CA SER A 112 -25.85 -2.55 -33.06
C SER A 112 -26.79 -2.17 -34.21
N GLN A 113 -28.09 -2.35 -33.98
CA GLN A 113 -29.11 -1.61 -34.70
C GLN A 113 -29.09 -0.17 -34.18
N GLN A 114 -28.22 0.67 -34.76
CA GLN A 114 -28.45 2.08 -35.11
C GLN A 114 -27.21 2.73 -35.72
#